data_AF-A0A8G2HX33-F1
#
_entry.id   AF-A0A8G2HX33-F1
#
_cell.length_a   1.000
_cell.length_b   1.000
_cell.length_c   1.000
_cell.angle_alpha   90.00
_cell.angle_beta   90.00
_cell.angle_gamma   90.00
#
_symmetry.space_group_name_H-M   'P 1'
#
loop_
_entity.id
_entity.type
_entity.pdbx_description
1 polymer ?
#
loop_
_entity_poly.entity_id
_entity_poly.type
_entity_poly.pdbx_seq_one_letter_code
_entity_poly.pdbx_strand_id
1 'polypeptide(L)'
;MDCSCIQSSSTLGLGRRLDQQTRCIRFRWSTVVHITSGVSGLVLAIMIGKGNKHSESTPHNLIITLIGGIFVWIGWYGFNVGSAFTFDNIAMLAFANTVISASAGAIGWLILEYIF
;
A
#
# COMPACT_ATOMS: atom_id res chain seq x y z
N MET A 1 -4.82 -7.12 -14.24
CA MET A 1 -3.63 -7.87 -14.71
C MET A 1 -3.85 -8.23 -16.16
N ASP A 2 -3.28 -7.49 -17.11
CA ASP A 2 -3.41 -7.85 -18.53
C ASP A 2 -2.43 -8.98 -18.88
N CYS A 3 -2.97 -10.08 -19.41
CA CYS A 3 -2.26 -11.27 -19.91
C CYS A 3 -1.26 -11.02 -21.06
N SER A 4 -1.08 -9.78 -21.51
CA SER A 4 -0.21 -9.43 -22.64
C SER A 4 1.29 -9.66 -22.40
N CYS A 5 1.71 -10.00 -21.17
CA CYS A 5 3.13 -10.19 -20.83
C CYS A 5 3.72 -11.56 -21.17
N ILE A 6 2.92 -12.58 -21.46
CA ILE A 6 3.44 -13.95 -21.70
C ILE A 6 3.64 -14.28 -23.18
N GLN A 7 2.99 -13.56 -24.11
CA GLN A 7 3.05 -13.88 -25.54
C GLN A 7 4.15 -13.14 -26.34
N SER A 8 4.88 -12.20 -25.73
CA SER A 8 5.81 -11.31 -26.43
C SER A 8 7.28 -11.61 -26.09
N SER A 9 7.71 -12.85 -26.33
CA SER A 9 9.08 -13.31 -26.08
C SER A 9 9.94 -13.43 -27.36
N SER A 10 9.41 -13.13 -28.55
CA SER A 10 10.10 -13.42 -29.82
C SER A 10 10.46 -12.24 -30.75
N THR A 11 10.26 -10.97 -30.39
CA THR A 11 10.66 -9.83 -31.26
C THR A 11 11.57 -8.78 -30.59
N LEU A 12 12.87 -8.86 -30.91
CA LEU A 12 13.90 -7.82 -31.01
C LEU A 12 13.98 -6.67 -29.96
N GLY A 13 14.87 -6.86 -28.97
CA GLY A 13 16.04 -5.99 -28.71
C GLY A 13 15.88 -4.61 -28.05
N LEU A 14 14.97 -3.74 -28.51
CA LEU A 14 14.94 -2.32 -28.07
C LEU A 14 13.66 -1.93 -27.31
N GLY A 15 12.54 -2.59 -27.57
CA GLY A 15 11.24 -2.35 -26.90
C GLY A 15 11.15 -2.93 -25.48
N ARG A 16 12.06 -3.85 -25.12
CA ARG A 16 12.06 -4.55 -23.82
C ARG A 16 12.33 -3.60 -22.65
N ARG A 17 13.15 -2.56 -22.83
CA ARG A 17 13.46 -1.59 -21.76
C ARG A 17 12.30 -0.67 -21.46
N LEU A 18 11.59 -0.21 -22.49
CA LEU A 18 10.43 0.65 -22.34
C LEU A 18 9.24 -0.13 -21.79
N ASP A 19 8.96 -1.34 -22.29
CA ASP A 19 7.88 -2.18 -21.74
C ASP A 19 8.18 -2.65 -20.30
N GLN A 20 9.44 -2.88 -19.94
CA GLN A 20 9.82 -3.18 -18.54
C GLN A 20 9.72 -1.94 -17.63
N GLN A 21 10.07 -0.75 -18.13
CA GLN A 21 9.81 0.50 -17.42
C GLN A 21 8.30 0.73 -17.25
N THR A 22 7.50 0.54 -18.31
CA THR A 22 6.04 0.69 -18.30
C THR A 22 5.37 -0.35 -17.38
N ARG A 23 5.95 -1.56 -17.27
CA ARG A 23 5.54 -2.56 -16.27
C ARG A 23 5.90 -2.15 -14.85
N CYS A 24 7.11 -1.66 -14.60
CA CYS A 24 7.54 -1.18 -13.28
C CYS A 24 6.73 0.04 -12.79
N ILE A 25 6.32 0.94 -13.69
CA ILE A 25 5.46 2.08 -13.32
C ILE A 25 4.03 1.63 -12.98
N ARG A 26 3.47 0.59 -13.64
CA ARG A 26 2.13 0.06 -13.31
C ARG A 26 2.06 -0.63 -11.93
N PHE A 27 3.18 -1.03 -11.34
CA PHE A 27 3.27 -1.51 -9.96
C PHE A 27 3.59 -0.42 -8.92
N ARG A 28 4.00 0.77 -9.36
CA ARG A 28 4.45 1.87 -8.49
C ARG A 28 3.34 2.80 -8.02
N TRP A 29 2.10 2.65 -8.48
CA TRP A 29 0.99 3.53 -8.08
C TRP A 29 0.69 3.49 -6.57
N SER A 30 0.77 2.31 -5.92
CA SER A 30 0.67 2.23 -4.46
C SER A 30 1.87 2.94 -3.78
N THR A 31 3.08 2.71 -4.28
CA THR A 31 4.28 3.38 -3.76
C THR A 31 4.22 4.91 -3.89
N VAL A 32 3.63 5.43 -4.97
CA VAL A 32 3.43 6.87 -5.16
C VAL A 32 2.57 7.44 -4.04
N VAL A 33 1.42 6.83 -3.71
CA VAL A 33 0.53 7.39 -2.66
C VAL A 33 1.18 7.36 -1.28
N HIS A 34 1.89 6.29 -0.90
CA HIS A 34 2.54 6.20 0.42
C HIS A 34 3.77 7.09 0.56
N ILE A 35 4.61 7.14 -0.46
CA ILE A 35 5.84 7.93 -0.39
C ILE A 35 5.52 9.42 -0.52
N THR A 36 4.64 9.82 -1.45
CA THR A 36 4.33 11.26 -1.64
C THR A 36 3.59 11.85 -0.44
N SER A 37 2.61 11.13 0.12
CA SER A 37 1.95 11.57 1.37
C SER A 37 2.91 11.57 2.55
N GLY A 38 3.78 10.55 2.67
CA GLY A 38 4.78 10.46 3.74
C GLY A 38 5.81 11.58 3.68
N VAL A 39 6.37 11.87 2.49
CA VAL A 39 7.33 12.97 2.30
C VAL A 39 6.66 14.32 2.53
N SER A 40 5.43 14.52 2.04
CA SER A 40 4.69 15.77 2.28
C SER A 40 4.42 15.99 3.77
N GLY A 41 4.03 14.94 4.49
CA GLY A 41 3.83 14.98 5.94
C GLY A 41 5.12 15.26 6.72
N LEU A 42 6.24 14.66 6.30
CA LEU A 42 7.55 14.90 6.91
C LEU A 42 8.02 16.35 6.68
N VAL A 43 7.90 16.85 5.46
CA VAL A 43 8.25 18.24 5.13
C VAL A 43 7.38 19.21 5.92
N LEU A 44 6.07 18.96 6.01
CA LEU A 44 5.15 19.77 6.83
C LEU A 44 5.57 19.75 8.31
N ALA A 45 5.89 18.57 8.86
CA ALA A 45 6.32 18.42 10.25
C ALA A 45 7.63 19.18 10.54
N ILE A 46 8.57 19.22 9.59
CA ILE A 46 9.82 19.98 9.69
C ILE A 46 9.55 21.49 9.61
N MET A 47 8.68 21.93 8.69
CA MET A 47 8.39 23.36 8.49
C MET A 47 7.56 23.97 9.62
N ILE A 48 6.58 23.26 10.17
CA ILE A 48 5.75 23.74 11.29
C ILE A 48 6.48 23.63 12.63
N GLY A 49 7.37 22.64 12.79
CA GLY A 49 8.08 22.38 14.06
C GLY A 49 7.21 21.70 15.12
N LYS A 50 7.84 21.17 16.19
CA LYS A 50 7.13 20.39 17.21
C LYS A 50 6.26 21.27 18.12
N GLY A 51 4.94 21.18 17.95
CA GLY A 51 3.95 21.72 18.88
C GLY A 51 4.10 21.12 20.29
N ASN A 52 3.66 21.87 21.30
CA ASN A 52 3.96 21.65 22.72
C ASN A 52 3.93 20.16 23.15
N LYS A 53 5.08 19.69 23.60
CA LYS A 53 5.38 18.30 23.98
C LYS A 53 4.98 18.08 25.44
N HIS A 54 3.71 17.81 25.73
CA HIS A 54 3.37 17.19 27.02
C HIS A 54 1.95 16.61 27.09
N SER A 55 1.75 15.48 26.45
CA SER A 55 1.16 14.30 27.08
C SER A 55 1.50 13.16 26.14
N GLU A 56 1.70 11.96 26.68
CA GLU A 56 1.63 10.74 25.88
C GLU A 56 0.47 10.89 24.88
N SER A 57 0.69 10.45 23.64
CA SER A 57 -0.31 10.48 22.57
C SER A 57 -1.46 9.53 22.92
N THR A 58 -2.20 9.86 23.95
CA THR A 58 -3.40 9.17 24.35
C THR A 58 -4.42 9.50 23.27
N PRO A 59 -4.92 8.47 22.55
CA PRO A 59 -5.91 8.70 21.51
C PRO A 59 -7.11 9.41 22.11
N HIS A 60 -7.44 10.58 21.56
CA HIS A 60 -8.60 11.37 21.99
C HIS A 60 -9.89 10.54 21.97
N ASN A 61 -9.98 9.54 21.07
CA ASN A 61 -10.98 8.48 21.12
C ASN A 61 -10.52 7.23 20.37
N LEU A 62 -10.30 6.13 21.09
CA LEU A 62 -9.91 4.82 20.52
C LEU A 62 -10.93 4.26 19.52
N ILE A 63 -12.22 4.50 19.75
CA ILE A 63 -13.29 3.94 18.92
C ILE A 63 -13.23 4.52 17.50
N ILE A 64 -12.99 5.83 17.39
CA ILE A 64 -12.91 6.52 16.09
C ILE A 64 -11.67 6.04 15.31
N THR A 65 -10.53 5.84 15.99
CA THR A 65 -9.32 5.29 15.37
C THR A 65 -9.55 3.88 14.83
N LEU A 66 -10.24 3.02 15.58
CA LEU A 66 -10.57 1.66 15.14
C LEU A 66 -11.52 1.67 13.94
N ILE A 67 -12.56 2.50 13.96
CA ILE A 67 -13.49 2.65 12.83
C ILE A 67 -12.75 3.16 11.59
N GLY A 68 -11.88 4.16 11.74
CA GLY A 68 -11.03 4.67 10.67
C GLY A 68 -10.11 3.59 10.09
N GLY A 69 -9.49 2.78 10.95
CA GLY A 69 -8.66 1.64 10.54
C GLY A 69 -9.44 0.61 9.72
N ILE A 70 -10.66 0.27 10.14
CA ILE A 70 -11.55 -0.66 9.41
C ILE A 70 -11.92 -0.08 8.03
N PHE A 71 -12.26 1.21 7.95
CA PHE A 71 -12.57 1.87 6.68
C PHE A 71 -11.39 1.88 5.71
N VAL A 72 -10.17 2.17 6.20
CA VAL A 72 -8.95 2.10 5.39
C VAL A 72 -8.70 0.67 4.91
N TRP A 73 -8.89 -0.33 5.78
CA TRP A 73 -8.70 -1.73 5.43
C TRP A 73 -9.67 -2.20 4.33
N ILE A 74 -10.95 -1.85 4.45
CA ILE A 74 -11.97 -2.13 3.42
C ILE A 74 -11.63 -1.42 2.11
N GLY A 75 -11.26 -0.13 2.18
CA GLY A 75 -10.84 0.64 1.01
C GLY A 75 -9.60 0.06 0.33
N TRP A 76 -8.71 -0.54 1.11
CA TRP A 76 -7.49 -1.18 0.61
C TRP A 76 -7.78 -2.44 -0.21
N TYR A 77 -8.78 -3.24 0.18
CA TYR A 77 -9.23 -4.37 -0.64
C TYR A 77 -9.72 -3.90 -2.01
N GLY A 78 -10.52 -2.83 -2.03
CA GLY A 78 -11.00 -2.21 -3.27
C GLY A 78 -9.88 -1.71 -4.17
N PHE A 79 -8.82 -1.14 -3.59
CA PHE A 79 -7.66 -0.66 -4.35
C PHE A 79 -6.81 -1.81 -4.94
N ASN A 80 -6.58 -2.88 -4.18
CA ASN A 80 -5.74 -4.00 -4.62
C ASN A 80 -6.47 -4.95 -5.58
N VAL A 81 -7.71 -5.30 -5.28
CA VAL A 81 -8.53 -6.21 -6.10
C VAL A 81 -9.16 -5.48 -7.28
N GLY A 82 -9.63 -4.25 -7.09
CA GLY A 82 -10.31 -3.45 -8.12
C GLY A 82 -9.43 -3.09 -9.31
N SER A 83 -8.11 -3.11 -9.15
CA SER A 83 -7.15 -2.91 -10.24
C SER A 83 -7.18 -4.00 -11.32
N ALA A 84 -7.82 -5.14 -11.05
CA ALA A 84 -7.94 -6.24 -12.00
C ALA A 84 -9.10 -6.08 -12.99
N PHE A 85 -10.14 -5.28 -12.68
CA PHE A 85 -11.38 -5.08 -13.48
C PHE A 85 -12.12 -6.36 -13.95
N THR A 86 -11.59 -7.56 -13.69
CA THR A 86 -12.20 -8.87 -13.95
C THR A 86 -12.08 -9.80 -12.72
N PHE A 87 -13.09 -10.66 -12.52
CA PHE A 87 -13.08 -11.71 -11.50
C PHE A 87 -12.30 -12.93 -11.98
N ASP A 88 -10.98 -12.78 -12.10
CA ASP A 88 -10.06 -13.84 -12.48
C ASP A 88 -9.32 -14.42 -11.27
N ASN A 89 -8.69 -15.59 -11.47
CA ASN A 89 -7.85 -16.25 -10.46
C ASN A 89 -6.78 -15.31 -9.87
N ILE A 90 -6.33 -14.33 -10.66
CA ILE A 90 -5.32 -13.36 -10.24
C ILE A 90 -5.89 -12.29 -9.29
N ALA A 91 -7.16 -11.91 -9.45
CA ALA A 91 -7.85 -11.02 -8.51
C ALA A 91 -8.04 -11.71 -7.14
N MET A 92 -8.35 -13.01 -7.15
CA MET A 92 -8.47 -13.82 -5.93
C MET A 92 -7.11 -13.99 -5.22
N LEU A 93 -6.02 -14.19 -5.96
CA LEU A 93 -4.67 -14.22 -5.40
C LEU A 93 -4.26 -12.86 -4.82
N ALA A 94 -4.62 -11.74 -5.46
CA ALA A 94 -4.37 -10.40 -4.92
C ALA A 94 -5.16 -10.14 -3.62
N PHE A 95 -6.39 -10.62 -3.54
CA PHE A 95 -7.19 -10.56 -2.32
C PHE A 95 -6.53 -11.35 -1.17
N ALA A 96 -6.16 -12.61 -1.43
CA ALA A 96 -5.51 -13.47 -0.42
C ALA A 96 -4.20 -12.86 0.11
N ASN A 97 -3.36 -12.34 -0.80
CA ASN A 97 -2.12 -11.66 -0.40
C ASN A 97 -2.38 -10.40 0.44
N THR A 98 -3.46 -9.67 0.18
CA THR A 98 -3.82 -8.48 0.96
C THR A 98 -4.22 -8.85 2.39
N VAL A 99 -5.01 -9.91 2.57
CA VAL A 99 -5.40 -10.41 3.90
C VAL A 99 -4.16 -10.88 4.67
N ILE A 100 -3.32 -11.70 4.05
CA ILE A 100 -2.13 -12.27 4.70
C ILE A 100 -1.14 -11.16 5.07
N SER A 101 -0.91 -10.21 4.16
CA SER A 101 0.01 -9.09 4.41
C SER A 101 -0.49 -8.16 5.52
N ALA A 102 -1.79 -7.85 5.55
CA ALA A 102 -2.38 -7.01 6.60
C ALA A 102 -2.29 -7.69 7.98
N SER A 103 -2.63 -8.98 8.06
CA SER A 103 -2.54 -9.76 9.29
C SER A 103 -1.10 -9.92 9.78
N ALA A 104 -0.14 -10.19 8.88
CA ALA A 104 1.26 -10.28 9.23
C ALA A 104 1.83 -8.94 9.74
N GLY A 105 1.41 -7.82 9.14
CA GLY A 105 1.79 -6.48 9.61
C GLY A 105 1.22 -6.17 10.99
N ALA A 106 -0.06 -6.48 11.24
CA ALA A 106 -0.69 -6.29 12.53
C ALA A 106 -0.04 -7.15 13.64
N ILE A 107 0.20 -8.43 13.36
CA ILE A 107 0.89 -9.34 14.29
C ILE A 107 2.33 -8.85 14.52
N GLY A 108 3.04 -8.43 13.47
CA GLY A 108 4.39 -7.89 13.59
C GLY A 108 4.45 -6.66 14.50
N TRP A 109 3.48 -5.74 14.36
CA TRP A 109 3.37 -4.58 15.25
C TRP A 109 3.09 -5.00 16.69
N LEU A 110 2.12 -5.89 16.92
CA LEU A 110 1.78 -6.37 18.26
C LEU A 110 2.97 -7.07 18.94
N ILE A 111 3.77 -7.83 18.19
CA ILE A 111 4.98 -8.46 18.72
C ILE A 111 6.03 -7.41 19.09
N LEU A 112 6.23 -6.39 18.25
CA LEU A 112 7.18 -5.31 18.55
C LEU A 112 6.76 -4.55 19.81
N GLU A 113 5.47 -4.20 19.94
CA GLU A 113 4.94 -3.53 21.12
C GLU A 113 4.91 -4.41 22.38
N TYR A 114 4.90 -5.74 22.22
CA TYR A 114 5.06 -6.64 23.35
C TYR A 114 6.51 -6.74 23.83
N ILE A 115 7.48 -6.59 22.92
CA ILE A 115 8.91 -6.74 23.23
C ILE A 115 9.54 -5.44 23.76
N PHE A 116 9.10 -4.28 23.24
CA PHE A 116 9.64 -2.96 23.57
C PHE A 116 8.72 -2.18 24.50
#